data_AF-A0A0H3F8V5-F1
#
_entry.id   AF-A0A0H3F8V5-F1
#
_cell.length_a   1.000
_cell.length_b   1.000
_cell.length_c   1.000
_cell.angle_alpha   90.00
_cell.angle_beta   90.00
_cell.angle_gamma   90.00
#
_symmetry.space_group_name_H-M   'P 1'
#
loop_
_entity.id
_entity.type
_entity.pdbx_description
1 polymer ?
#
loop_
_entity_poly.entity_id
_entity_poly.type
_entity_poly.pdbx_seq_one_letter_code
_entity_poly.pdbx_strand_id
1 'polypeptide(L)'
;MKKLVITLALLGFTHSLFAADKQPSSVLDNGAETFAIDCAGNPQQTTLDMNDCYAEKIDKLNWVKQTYLVAARKRIEQTATGPNPDPDAAAVLKAFDEETQAWDAFEEKATFATYTDYQGGTIRGVMSLSRKMELIELRVKDIWSNWLQYQDSTPAVLPEPKFKDDH
;
A
#
# COMPACT_ATOMS: atom_id res chain seq x y z
N MET A 1 -28.75 -10.13 33.74
CA MET A 1 -28.17 -10.05 32.39
C MET A 1 -27.19 -8.89 32.37
N LYS A 2 -25.88 -9.16 32.43
CA LYS A 2 -24.83 -8.12 32.42
C LYS A 2 -24.54 -7.76 30.96
N LYS A 3 -24.79 -6.50 30.58
CA LYS A 3 -24.33 -5.95 29.29
C LYS A 3 -22.83 -5.73 29.39
N LEU A 4 -22.06 -6.46 28.60
CA LEU A 4 -20.62 -6.27 28.46
C LEU A 4 -20.41 -5.16 27.43
N VAL A 5 -20.00 -3.98 27.89
CA VAL A 5 -19.53 -2.90 27.03
C VAL A 5 -18.06 -3.17 26.75
N ILE A 6 -17.75 -3.62 25.54
CA ILE A 6 -16.37 -3.78 25.09
C ILE A 6 -15.94 -2.41 24.57
N THR A 7 -15.24 -1.66 25.40
CA THR A 7 -14.54 -0.44 24.99
C THR A 7 -13.33 -0.87 24.19
N LEU A 8 -13.39 -0.68 22.86
CA LEU A 8 -12.25 -0.89 21.97
C LEU A 8 -11.18 0.15 22.33
N ALA A 9 -10.11 -0.28 22.98
CA ALA A 9 -8.96 0.57 23.22
C ALA A 9 -8.29 0.86 21.87
N LEU A 10 -8.47 2.08 21.37
CA LEU A 10 -7.69 2.66 20.29
C LEU A 10 -6.22 2.71 20.74
N LEU A 11 -5.49 1.64 20.46
CA LEU A 11 -4.02 1.68 20.41
C LEU A 11 -3.65 2.69 19.33
N GLY A 12 -3.09 3.81 19.77
CA GLY A 12 -2.77 4.95 18.92
C GLY A 12 -2.03 4.53 17.67
N PHE A 13 -2.66 4.75 16.53
CA PHE A 13 -1.98 4.80 15.24
C PHE A 13 -0.99 5.96 15.31
N THR A 14 0.29 5.64 15.41
CA THR A 14 1.37 6.56 15.06
C THR A 14 1.06 7.14 13.68
N HIS A 15 1.10 8.47 13.58
CA HIS A 15 0.61 9.25 12.44
C HIS A 15 1.16 8.70 11.13
N SER A 16 0.26 8.19 10.29
CA SER A 16 0.57 7.98 8.87
C SER A 16 0.92 9.35 8.29
N LEU A 17 2.03 9.44 7.56
CA LEU A 17 2.43 10.64 6.82
C LEU A 17 1.43 11.01 5.71
N PHE A 18 0.45 10.14 5.45
CA PHE A 18 -0.66 10.36 4.54
C PHE A 18 -1.88 10.74 5.36
N ALA A 19 -2.43 11.91 5.05
CA ALA A 19 -3.62 12.41 5.70
C ALA A 19 -4.79 11.41 5.52
N ALA A 20 -5.66 11.32 6.53
CA ALA A 20 -6.77 10.37 6.56
C ALA A 20 -7.79 10.58 5.42
N ASP A 21 -7.74 11.74 4.75
CA ASP A 21 -8.52 12.09 3.57
C ASP A 21 -8.13 11.29 2.32
N LYS A 22 -6.94 10.67 2.30
CA LYS A 22 -6.45 9.83 1.19
C LYS A 22 -6.67 8.33 1.38
N GLN A 23 -7.29 7.92 2.48
CA GLN A 23 -7.63 6.52 2.71
C GLN A 23 -8.72 6.08 1.71
N PRO A 24 -8.47 5.06 0.86
CA PRO A 24 -9.52 4.49 0.02
C PRO A 24 -10.57 3.75 0.86
N SER A 25 -11.79 3.70 0.36
CA SER A 25 -12.78 2.76 0.90
C SER A 25 -12.36 1.32 0.60
N SER A 26 -12.76 0.38 1.45
CA SER A 26 -12.43 -1.03 1.27
C SER A 26 -13.54 -1.96 1.77
N VAL A 27 -13.50 -3.20 1.29
CA VAL A 27 -14.35 -4.29 1.76
C VAL A 27 -13.46 -5.47 2.18
N LEU A 28 -13.58 -5.88 3.44
CA LEU A 28 -12.92 -7.09 3.96
C LEU A 28 -13.84 -8.29 3.78
N ASP A 29 -13.38 -9.28 3.03
CA ASP A 29 -14.07 -10.56 2.84
C ASP A 29 -13.06 -11.72 2.80
N ASN A 30 -13.34 -12.78 3.55
CA ASN A 30 -12.55 -14.02 3.57
C ASN A 30 -11.02 -13.83 3.68
N GLY A 31 -10.56 -12.87 4.50
CA GLY A 31 -9.13 -12.60 4.71
C GLY A 31 -8.45 -11.79 3.61
N ALA A 32 -9.21 -11.28 2.64
CA ALA A 32 -8.75 -10.32 1.65
C ALA A 32 -9.48 -8.99 1.80
N GLU A 33 -8.72 -7.89 1.73
CA GLU A 33 -9.26 -6.53 1.74
C GLU A 33 -9.19 -5.95 0.33
N THR A 34 -10.35 -5.64 -0.25
CA THR A 34 -10.44 -5.05 -1.58
C THR A 34 -10.60 -3.54 -1.47
N PHE A 35 -9.59 -2.80 -1.90
CA PHE A 35 -9.56 -1.34 -1.90
C PHE A 35 -10.17 -0.77 -3.19
N ALA A 36 -11.03 0.24 -3.08
CA ALA A 36 -11.55 0.99 -4.20
C ALA A 36 -10.56 2.11 -4.58
N ILE A 37 -9.94 1.97 -5.74
CA ILE A 37 -8.98 2.94 -6.31
C ILE A 37 -9.69 3.73 -7.41
N ASP A 38 -10.79 4.36 -7.03
CA ASP A 38 -11.60 5.23 -7.90
C ASP A 38 -11.20 6.70 -7.75
N CYS A 39 -11.86 7.58 -8.50
CA CYS A 39 -11.83 9.03 -8.31
C CYS A 39 -13.28 9.54 -8.25
N ALA A 40 -14.02 9.08 -7.25
CA ALA A 40 -15.45 9.35 -7.12
C ALA A 40 -15.79 10.85 -7.23
N GLY A 41 -16.69 11.19 -8.16
CA GLY A 41 -17.10 12.58 -8.41
C GLY A 41 -16.20 13.33 -9.41
N ASN A 42 -15.14 12.72 -9.92
CA ASN A 42 -14.37 13.24 -11.03
C ASN A 42 -15.07 12.89 -12.37
N PRO A 43 -15.38 13.88 -13.23
CA PRO A 43 -16.11 13.64 -14.48
C PRO A 43 -15.28 12.93 -15.56
N GLN A 44 -13.95 12.93 -15.47
CA GLN A 44 -13.05 12.26 -16.42
C GLN A 44 -13.29 12.65 -17.90
N GLN A 45 -13.69 13.91 -18.15
CA GLN A 45 -14.04 14.39 -19.50
C GLN A 45 -12.89 15.14 -20.17
N THR A 46 -12.06 15.80 -19.37
CA THR A 46 -10.92 16.59 -19.84
C THR A 46 -9.60 15.96 -19.45
N THR A 47 -8.52 16.36 -20.11
CA THR A 47 -7.16 15.96 -19.70
C THR A 47 -6.83 16.39 -18.28
N LEU A 48 -7.38 17.53 -17.82
CA LEU A 48 -7.22 17.99 -16.45
C LEU A 48 -7.94 17.04 -15.48
N ASP A 49 -9.19 16.69 -15.78
CA ASP A 49 -9.98 15.73 -14.99
C ASP A 49 -9.24 14.40 -14.85
N MET A 50 -8.69 13.88 -15.96
CA MET A 50 -7.91 12.65 -15.96
C MET A 50 -6.64 12.78 -15.11
N ASN A 51 -5.88 13.87 -15.26
CA ASN A 51 -4.67 14.08 -14.45
C ASN A 51 -4.99 14.12 -12.95
N ASP A 52 -6.06 14.82 -12.57
CA ASP A 52 -6.52 14.92 -11.19
C ASP A 52 -6.98 13.56 -10.66
N CYS A 53 -7.73 12.79 -11.47
CA CYS A 53 -8.16 11.44 -11.13
C CYS A 53 -6.97 10.50 -10.89
N TYR A 54 -5.99 10.49 -11.79
CA TYR A 54 -4.80 9.65 -11.63
C TYR A 54 -3.95 10.07 -10.42
N ALA A 55 -3.84 11.37 -10.13
CA ALA A 55 -3.17 11.84 -8.93
C ALA A 55 -3.88 11.32 -7.65
N GLU A 56 -5.21 11.39 -7.59
CA GLU A 56 -6.00 10.86 -6.48
C GLU A 56 -5.85 9.34 -6.32
N LYS A 57 -5.89 8.59 -7.43
CA LYS A 57 -5.67 7.13 -7.42
C LYS A 57 -4.28 6.77 -6.86
N ILE A 58 -3.25 7.52 -7.27
CA ILE A 58 -1.88 7.33 -6.76
C ILE A 58 -1.78 7.68 -5.27
N ASP A 59 -2.46 8.72 -4.80
CA ASP A 59 -2.52 9.05 -3.37
C ASP A 59 -3.15 7.90 -2.56
N LYS A 60 -4.28 7.37 -3.02
CA LYS A 60 -4.97 6.21 -2.40
C LYS A 60 -4.07 4.98 -2.36
N LEU A 61 -3.42 4.65 -3.48
CA LEU A 61 -2.48 3.53 -3.55
C LEU A 61 -1.26 3.72 -2.61
N ASN A 62 -0.71 4.93 -2.52
CA ASN A 62 0.39 5.23 -1.60
C ASN A 62 -0.04 5.13 -0.14
N TRP A 63 -1.27 5.52 0.18
CA TRP A 63 -1.84 5.31 1.51
C TRP A 63 -1.87 3.81 1.87
N VAL A 64 -2.31 2.96 0.94
CA VAL A 64 -2.30 1.49 1.13
C VAL A 64 -0.86 0.98 1.26
N LYS A 65 0.05 1.37 0.35
CA LYS A 65 1.48 1.00 0.41
C LYS A 65 2.09 1.31 1.78
N GLN A 66 1.85 2.51 2.31
CA GLN A 66 2.37 2.88 3.63
C GLN A 66 1.73 2.10 4.77
N THR A 67 0.44 1.84 4.71
CA THR A 67 -0.24 1.02 5.73
C THR A 67 0.43 -0.36 5.84
N TYR A 68 0.75 -0.98 4.71
CA TYR A 68 1.42 -2.28 4.66
C TYR A 68 2.89 -2.21 5.06
N LEU A 69 3.64 -1.17 4.64
CA LEU A 69 5.02 -0.95 5.06
C LEU A 69 5.15 -0.76 6.58
N VAL A 70 4.27 0.05 7.18
CA VAL A 70 4.25 0.29 8.63
C VAL A 70 3.93 -0.98 9.39
N ALA A 71 2.96 -1.77 8.93
CA ALA A 71 2.65 -3.06 9.53
C ALA A 71 3.84 -4.03 9.46
N ALA A 72 4.54 -4.07 8.32
CA ALA A 72 5.69 -4.95 8.11
C ALA A 72 6.86 -4.56 9.03
N ARG A 73 7.20 -3.27 9.06
CA ARG A 73 8.22 -2.72 9.99
C ARG A 73 7.88 -3.08 11.44
N LYS A 74 6.65 -2.81 11.87
CA LYS A 74 6.22 -3.07 13.25
C LYS A 74 6.33 -4.55 13.61
N ARG A 75 5.97 -5.45 12.69
CA ARG A 75 6.13 -6.89 12.89
C ARG A 75 7.60 -7.27 13.09
N ILE A 76 8.51 -6.73 12.26
CA ILE A 76 9.95 -6.97 12.38
C ILE A 76 10.45 -6.46 13.73
N GLU A 77 10.09 -5.24 14.13
CA GLU A 77 10.48 -4.65 15.42
C GLU A 77 9.98 -5.47 16.63
N GLN A 78 8.80 -6.08 16.52
CA GLN A 78 8.27 -6.96 17.55
C GLN A 78 9.09 -8.25 17.72
N THR A 79 9.77 -8.73 16.67
CA THR A 79 10.68 -9.88 16.80
C THR A 79 11.89 -9.57 17.69
N ALA A 80 12.30 -8.30 17.80
CA ALA A 80 13.42 -7.88 18.65
C ALA A 80 13.06 -7.80 20.15
N THR A 81 11.77 -7.74 20.49
CA THR A 81 11.31 -7.43 21.87
C THR A 81 10.34 -8.45 22.44
N GLY A 82 10.00 -9.49 21.69
CA GLY A 82 9.08 -10.54 22.09
C GLY A 82 9.63 -11.51 23.14
N PRO A 83 8.82 -12.50 23.58
CA PRO A 83 9.23 -13.50 24.59
C PRO A 83 10.45 -14.33 24.20
N ASN A 84 10.67 -14.50 22.90
CA ASN A 84 11.86 -15.11 22.31
C ASN A 84 12.44 -14.12 21.28
N PRO A 85 13.30 -13.17 21.71
CA PRO A 85 13.86 -12.18 20.82
C PRO A 85 14.70 -12.85 19.72
N ASP A 86 14.46 -12.45 18.47
CA ASP A 86 15.31 -12.84 17.35
C ASP A 86 16.61 -12.01 17.41
N PRO A 87 17.79 -12.64 17.58
CA PRO A 87 19.06 -11.92 17.60
C PRO A 87 19.38 -11.20 16.28
N ASP A 88 18.76 -11.62 15.17
CA ASP A 88 18.99 -11.06 13.84
C ASP A 88 17.98 -9.96 13.45
N ALA A 89 17.03 -9.62 14.34
CA ALA A 89 15.96 -8.66 14.06
C ALA A 89 16.45 -7.31 13.53
N ALA A 90 17.59 -6.81 14.05
CA ALA A 90 18.19 -5.56 13.58
C ALA A 90 18.74 -5.67 12.14
N ALA A 91 19.32 -6.82 11.78
CA ALA A 91 19.80 -7.08 10.43
C ALA A 91 18.63 -7.23 9.45
N VAL A 92 17.56 -7.91 9.86
CA VAL A 92 16.32 -8.05 9.08
C VAL A 92 15.68 -6.69 8.83
N LEU A 93 15.59 -5.82 9.85
CA LEU A 93 15.04 -4.48 9.71
C LEU A 93 15.84 -3.63 8.72
N LYS A 94 17.18 -3.70 8.80
CA LYS A 94 18.07 -3.01 7.84
C LYS A 94 17.85 -3.52 6.41
N ALA A 95 17.74 -4.83 6.22
CA ALA A 95 17.49 -5.42 4.90
C ALA A 95 16.12 -5.00 4.34
N PHE A 96 15.08 -4.97 5.17
CA PHE A 96 13.75 -4.48 4.80
C PHE A 96 13.75 -2.99 4.38
N ASP A 97 14.54 -2.17 5.07
CA ASP A 97 14.68 -0.74 4.75
C ASP A 97 15.42 -0.53 3.42
N GLU A 98 16.48 -1.30 3.17
CA GLU A 98 17.21 -1.30 1.91
C GLU A 98 16.35 -1.81 0.73
N GLU A 99 15.57 -2.87 0.94
CA GLU A 99 14.59 -3.37 -0.03
C GLU A 99 13.55 -2.31 -0.37
N THR A 100 13.01 -1.61 0.64
CA THR A 100 12.01 -0.56 0.44
C THR A 100 12.58 0.59 -0.39
N GLN A 101 13.81 1.02 -0.13
CA GLN A 101 14.49 2.04 -0.93
C GLN A 101 14.73 1.59 -2.37
N ALA A 102 15.09 0.31 -2.58
CA ALA A 102 15.28 -0.24 -3.91
C ALA A 102 13.98 -0.26 -4.72
N TRP A 103 12.85 -0.59 -4.07
CA TRP A 103 11.53 -0.53 -4.69
C TRP A 103 11.12 0.88 -5.08
N ASP A 104 11.32 1.87 -4.21
CA ASP A 104 11.00 3.27 -4.54
C ASP A 104 11.82 3.76 -5.74
N ALA A 105 13.11 3.41 -5.81
CA ALA A 105 13.97 3.74 -6.95
C ALA A 105 13.54 2.99 -8.24
N PHE A 106 13.09 1.75 -8.13
CA PHE A 106 12.57 0.98 -9.27
C PHE A 106 11.26 1.58 -9.79
N GLU A 107 10.33 1.92 -8.89
CA GLU A 107 9.05 2.56 -9.21
C GLU A 107 9.28 3.84 -10.02
N GLU A 108 10.16 4.73 -9.55
CA GLU A 108 10.52 5.98 -10.21
C GLU A 108 11.09 5.73 -11.62
N LYS A 109 12.12 4.88 -11.71
CA LYS A 109 12.83 4.63 -12.97
C LYS A 109 11.96 3.93 -14.01
N ALA A 110 11.17 2.94 -13.60
CA ALA A 110 10.28 2.21 -14.52
C ALA A 110 9.12 3.09 -15.00
N THR A 111 8.59 3.95 -14.13
CA THR A 111 7.60 4.96 -14.50
C THR A 111 8.17 5.93 -15.53
N PHE A 112 9.37 6.46 -15.29
CA PHE A 112 10.04 7.39 -16.21
C PHE A 112 10.43 6.73 -17.55
N ALA A 113 10.84 5.46 -17.54
CA ALA A 113 11.11 4.71 -18.76
C ALA A 113 9.85 4.62 -19.64
N THR A 114 8.69 4.33 -19.04
CA THR A 114 7.41 4.31 -19.75
C THR A 114 7.03 5.70 -20.27
N TYR A 115 7.21 6.75 -19.47
CA TYR A 115 7.04 8.12 -19.96
C TYR A 115 7.90 8.41 -21.21
N THR A 116 9.15 7.95 -21.20
CA THR A 116 10.12 8.15 -22.28
C THR A 116 9.71 7.44 -23.57
N ASP A 117 9.27 6.17 -23.47
CA ASP A 117 8.79 5.39 -24.61
C ASP A 117 7.60 6.05 -25.32
N TYR A 118 6.70 6.69 -24.55
CA TYR A 118 5.51 7.37 -25.07
C TYR A 118 5.71 8.86 -25.38
N GLN A 119 6.94 9.39 -25.44
CA GLN A 119 7.22 10.82 -25.69
C GLN A 119 6.57 11.42 -26.95
N GLY A 120 6.40 10.64 -28.01
CA GLY A 120 5.74 11.11 -29.23
C GLY A 120 4.20 11.16 -29.17
N GLY A 121 3.57 10.56 -28.15
CA GLY A 121 2.13 10.36 -28.08
C GLY A 121 1.38 11.33 -27.17
N THR A 122 0.07 11.50 -27.42
CA THR A 122 -0.84 12.29 -26.59
C THR A 122 -1.25 11.59 -25.29
N ILE A 123 -1.07 10.27 -25.20
CA ILE A 123 -1.45 9.44 -24.03
C ILE A 123 -0.29 9.20 -23.04
N ARG A 124 0.87 9.83 -23.23
CA ARG A 124 2.08 9.59 -22.43
C ARG A 124 1.88 9.67 -20.93
N GLY A 125 1.19 10.71 -20.47
CA GLY A 125 0.92 10.90 -19.04
C GLY A 125 0.13 9.73 -18.47
N VAL A 126 -0.96 9.36 -19.14
CA VAL A 126 -1.82 8.22 -18.78
C VAL A 126 -1.02 6.92 -18.72
N MET A 127 -0.17 6.64 -19.72
CA MET A 127 0.64 5.41 -19.73
C MET A 127 1.67 5.37 -18.60
N SER A 128 2.34 6.51 -18.35
CA SER A 128 3.30 6.63 -17.25
C SER A 128 2.62 6.44 -15.89
N LEU A 129 1.47 7.07 -15.67
CA LEU A 129 0.76 7.01 -14.38
C LEU A 129 0.11 5.64 -14.16
N SER A 130 -0.40 5.01 -15.22
CA SER A 130 -0.90 3.63 -15.16
C SER A 130 0.21 2.66 -14.75
N ARG A 131 1.41 2.80 -15.34
CA ARG A 131 2.58 2.00 -14.95
C ARG A 131 2.94 2.20 -13.48
N LYS A 132 2.88 3.43 -12.99
CA LYS A 132 3.14 3.74 -11.58
C LYS A 132 2.14 3.05 -10.65
N MET A 133 0.85 3.11 -10.98
CA MET A 133 -0.20 2.44 -10.19
C MET A 133 0.04 0.93 -10.10
N GLU A 134 0.29 0.26 -11.24
CA GLU A 134 0.59 -1.18 -11.29
C GLU A 134 1.79 -1.55 -10.39
N LEU A 135 2.82 -0.72 -10.38
CA LEU A 135 4.02 -0.94 -9.56
C LEU A 135 3.75 -0.76 -8.07
N ILE A 136 2.91 0.22 -7.70
CA ILE A 136 2.50 0.39 -6.31
C ILE A 136 1.68 -0.81 -5.84
N GLU A 137 0.67 -1.24 -6.61
CA GLU A 137 -0.15 -2.42 -6.30
C GLU A 137 0.71 -3.68 -6.14
N LEU A 138 1.65 -3.89 -7.07
CA LEU A 138 2.61 -4.98 -7.01
C LEU A 138 3.45 -4.91 -5.74
N ARG A 139 3.94 -3.73 -5.35
CA ARG A 139 4.70 -3.55 -4.12
C ARG A 139 3.84 -3.85 -2.88
N VAL A 140 2.58 -3.41 -2.83
CA VAL A 140 1.70 -3.75 -1.68
C VAL A 140 1.56 -5.27 -1.55
N LYS A 141 1.33 -5.97 -2.66
CA LYS A 141 1.21 -7.43 -2.67
C LYS A 141 2.51 -8.11 -2.24
N ASP A 142 3.65 -7.64 -2.73
CA ASP A 142 4.99 -8.12 -2.37
C ASP A 142 5.29 -7.94 -0.87
N ILE A 143 4.93 -6.79 -0.30
CA ILE A 143 5.03 -6.56 1.14
C ILE A 143 4.18 -7.57 1.90
N TRP A 144 2.94 -7.76 1.48
CA TRP A 144 2.03 -8.69 2.13
C TRP A 144 2.57 -10.12 2.12
N SER A 145 2.96 -10.63 0.95
CA SER A 145 3.37 -12.04 0.80
C SER A 145 4.69 -12.36 1.52
N ASN A 146 5.63 -11.43 1.55
CA ASN A 146 6.96 -11.70 2.10
C ASN A 146 7.09 -11.28 3.57
N TRP A 147 6.36 -10.24 3.99
CA TRP A 147 6.56 -9.62 5.30
C TRP A 147 5.37 -9.73 6.24
N LEU A 148 4.15 -9.97 5.75
CA LEU A 148 2.94 -10.00 6.60
C LEU A 148 2.26 -11.36 6.65
N GLN A 149 2.53 -12.24 5.69
CA GLN A 149 2.03 -13.61 5.67
C GLN A 149 2.97 -14.55 6.44
N TYR A 150 2.40 -15.58 7.08
CA TYR A 150 3.14 -16.70 7.65
C TYR A 150 3.01 -17.93 6.75
N GLN A 151 4.05 -18.77 6.74
CA GLN A 151 4.08 -20.00 5.93
C GLN A 151 3.27 -21.15 6.57
N ASP A 152 2.76 -20.95 7.78
CA ASP A 152 1.90 -21.89 8.50
C ASP A 152 0.44 -21.42 8.47
N SER A 153 -0.41 -22.00 9.32
CA SER A 153 -1.82 -21.61 9.43
C SER A 153 -2.06 -20.33 10.24
N THR A 154 -1.00 -19.62 10.66
CA THR A 154 -1.14 -18.37 11.40
C THR A 154 -1.75 -17.32 10.46
N PRO A 155 -2.82 -16.62 10.88
CA PRO A 155 -3.39 -15.54 10.09
C PRO A 155 -2.34 -14.47 9.77
N ALA A 156 -2.39 -13.93 8.55
CA ALA A 156 -1.53 -12.82 8.15
C ALA A 156 -1.76 -11.59 9.05
N VAL A 157 -0.70 -10.78 9.22
CA VAL A 157 -0.74 -9.56 10.05
C VAL A 157 -1.73 -8.53 9.50
N LEU A 158 -1.84 -8.44 8.18
CA LEU A 158 -2.91 -7.72 7.48
C LEU A 158 -3.57 -8.66 6.45
N PRO A 159 -4.84 -8.39 6.05
CA PRO A 159 -5.51 -9.11 4.97
C PRO A 159 -4.72 -9.07 3.65
N GLU A 160 -5.00 -10.00 2.74
CA GLU A 160 -4.46 -9.94 1.37
C GLU A 160 -4.98 -8.67 0.66
N PRO A 161 -4.10 -7.83 0.10
CA PRO A 161 -4.52 -6.64 -0.61
C PRO A 161 -5.09 -7.01 -1.99
N LYS A 162 -6.29 -6.52 -2.29
CA LYS A 162 -6.88 -6.55 -3.62
C LYS A 162 -7.26 -5.13 -4.03
N PHE A 163 -7.25 -4.86 -5.33
CA PHE A 163 -7.56 -3.54 -5.87
C PHE A 163 -8.69 -3.68 -6.88
N LYS A 164 -9.68 -2.80 -6.76
CA LYS A 164 -10.72 -2.61 -7.76
C LYS A 164 -10.55 -1.21 -8.33
N ASP A 165 -10.32 -1.14 -9.62
CA ASP A 165 -10.44 0.10 -10.39
C ASP A 165 -11.79 0.07 -11.15
N ASP A 166 -12.50 1.20 -11.12
CA ASP A 166 -13.67 1.42 -11.95
C ASP A 166 -13.18 2.05 -13.26
N HIS A 167 -13.02 1.22 -14.30
CA HIS A 167 -12.79 1.66 -15.67
C HIS A 167 -14.07 2.11 -16.36
#